data_AF-A0A914PTY8-F1
#
_entry.id   AF-A0A914PTY8-F1
#
_cell.length_a   1.000
_cell.length_b   1.000
_cell.length_c   1.000
_cell.angle_alpha   90.00
_cell.angle_beta   90.00
_cell.angle_gamma   90.00
#
_symmetry.space_group_name_H-M   'P 1'
#
loop_
_entity.id
_entity.type
_entity.pdbx_description
1 polymer ?
#
loop_
_entity_poly.entity_id
_entity_poly.type
_entity_poly.pdbx_seq_one_letter_code
_entity_poly.pdbx_strand_id
1 'polypeptide(L)'
;MALANTAFLLEGANKLVYGHGIVQINDAFEFIKKSINNLPTKSLAPFFSNDPNQKGILHFQNDNNNSLSTNYTVNIDSAFDKKWIFKHVPVDKNFILHYETTTDNSFKVKIATNLLEEGTINYAEINGFDSLNHLIGPPFYLPVTVICLANPN
;
A
#
# COMPACT_ATOMS: atom_id res chain seq x y z
N MET A 1 -0.69 -10.62 -7.80
CA MET A 1 0.57 -9.96 -8.20
C MET A 1 0.66 -9.78 -9.71
N ALA A 2 0.78 -10.83 -10.54
CA ALA A 2 0.92 -10.68 -12.00
C ALA A 2 -0.14 -9.78 -12.64
N LEU A 3 -1.43 -10.04 -12.36
CA LEU A 3 -2.54 -9.22 -12.89
C LEU A 3 -2.47 -7.74 -12.46
N ALA A 4 -2.01 -7.47 -11.23
CA ALA A 4 -1.90 -6.11 -10.70
C ALA A 4 -0.69 -5.37 -11.30
N ASN A 5 0.43 -6.06 -11.48
CA ASN A 5 1.68 -5.49 -12.00
C ASN A 5 1.62 -5.21 -13.51
N THR A 6 0.67 -5.83 -14.23
CA THR A 6 0.50 -5.64 -15.68
C THR A 6 -0.81 -4.96 -16.05
N ALA A 7 -1.60 -4.53 -15.08
CA ALA A 7 -2.86 -3.85 -15.35
C ALA A 7 -2.59 -2.50 -16.04
N PHE A 8 -3.48 -2.15 -16.96
CA PHE A 8 -3.44 -0.86 -17.63
C PHE A 8 -4.13 0.19 -16.76
N LEU A 9 -3.36 1.18 -16.30
CA LEU A 9 -3.87 2.28 -15.50
C LEU A 9 -4.63 3.26 -16.39
N LEU A 10 -5.89 3.53 -16.02
CA LEU A 10 -6.69 4.57 -16.66
C LEU A 10 -6.28 5.93 -16.06
N GLU A 11 -5.62 6.77 -16.86
CA GLU A 11 -5.26 8.12 -16.44
C GLU A 11 -6.49 8.92 -16.02
N GLY A 12 -6.42 9.60 -14.87
CA GLY A 12 -7.52 10.39 -14.32
C GLY A 12 -8.67 9.59 -13.71
N ALA A 13 -8.65 8.26 -13.76
CA ALA A 13 -9.65 7.43 -13.09
C ALA A 13 -9.39 7.34 -11.58
N ASN A 14 -10.47 7.39 -10.80
CA ASN A 14 -10.37 7.23 -9.35
C ASN A 14 -9.95 5.79 -8.99
N LYS A 15 -8.79 5.63 -8.35
CA LYS A 15 -8.27 4.30 -7.94
C LYS A 15 -9.16 3.58 -6.93
N LEU A 16 -9.99 4.29 -6.16
CA LEU A 16 -10.98 3.65 -5.29
C LEU A 16 -12.01 2.82 -6.08
N VAL A 17 -12.24 3.18 -7.35
CA VAL A 17 -13.23 2.50 -8.20
C VAL A 17 -12.61 1.33 -8.98
N TYR A 18 -11.38 1.48 -9.47
CA TYR A 18 -10.78 0.52 -10.41
C TYR A 18 -9.50 -0.17 -9.89
N GLY A 19 -9.02 0.18 -8.69
CA GLY A 19 -7.81 -0.38 -8.10
C GLY A 19 -6.58 -0.19 -8.99
N HIS A 20 -6.05 -1.31 -9.50
CA HIS A 20 -4.87 -1.34 -10.37
C HIS A 20 -5.20 -1.07 -11.86
N GLY A 21 -6.48 -0.89 -12.20
CA GLY A 21 -6.92 -0.58 -13.56
C GLY A 21 -7.45 -1.80 -14.32
N ILE A 22 -7.30 -1.78 -15.64
CA ILE A 22 -7.88 -2.80 -16.54
C ILE A 22 -6.95 -4.01 -16.64
N VAL A 23 -7.50 -5.18 -16.38
CA VAL A 23 -6.78 -6.46 -16.46
C VAL A 23 -6.26 -6.70 -17.88
N GLN A 24 -4.95 -6.98 -17.99
CA GLN A 24 -4.28 -7.38 -19.24
C GLN A 24 -3.84 -8.86 -19.13
N ILE A 25 -4.67 -9.78 -19.64
CA ILE A 25 -4.43 -11.23 -19.46
C ILE A 25 -3.14 -11.69 -20.13
N ASN A 26 -2.89 -11.26 -21.37
CA ASN A 26 -1.71 -11.67 -22.12
C ASN A 26 -0.43 -11.17 -21.45
N ASP A 27 -0.41 -9.92 -21.00
CA ASP A 27 0.74 -9.34 -20.31
C ASP A 27 0.97 -10.04 -18.96
N ALA A 28 -0.10 -10.33 -18.21
CA ALA A 28 0.01 -11.07 -16.96
C ALA A 28 0.58 -12.48 -17.16
N PHE A 29 0.21 -13.15 -18.26
CA PHE A 29 0.73 -14.47 -18.60
C PHE A 29 2.22 -14.42 -18.97
N GLU A 30 2.61 -13.47 -19.81
CA GLU A 30 4.02 -13.25 -20.19
C GLU A 30 4.88 -12.85 -18.99
N PHE A 31 4.32 -12.05 -18.08
CA PHE A 31 4.96 -11.71 -16.82
C PHE A 31 5.25 -12.95 -15.97
N ILE A 32 4.26 -13.85 -15.80
CA ILE A 32 4.44 -15.08 -15.02
C ILE A 32 5.56 -15.92 -15.62
N LYS A 33 5.57 -16.13 -16.95
CA LYS A 33 6.60 -16.91 -17.63
C LYS A 33 8.01 -16.37 -17.37
N LYS A 34 8.20 -15.06 -17.48
CA LYS A 34 9.50 -14.40 -17.32
C LYS A 34 9.98 -14.42 -15.86
N SER A 35 9.05 -14.35 -14.92
CA SER A 35 9.39 -14.12 -13.52
C SER A 35 9.24 -15.36 -12.64
N ILE A 36 8.81 -16.51 -13.18
CA ILE A 36 8.37 -17.68 -12.40
C ILE A 36 9.36 -18.15 -11.32
N ASN A 37 10.67 -18.08 -11.61
CA ASN A 37 11.72 -18.51 -10.67
C ASN A 37 11.98 -17.50 -9.55
N ASN A 38 11.56 -16.25 -9.74
CA ASN A 38 11.77 -15.15 -8.80
C ASN A 38 10.48 -14.76 -8.06
N LEU A 39 9.34 -15.32 -8.45
CA LEU A 39 8.07 -15.05 -7.79
C LEU A 39 8.03 -15.69 -6.41
N PRO A 40 7.46 -14.99 -5.42
CA PRO A 40 7.16 -15.61 -4.15
C PRO A 40 6.17 -16.77 -4.36
N THR A 41 6.48 -17.95 -3.83
CA THR A 41 5.64 -19.16 -3.90
C THR A 41 4.44 -19.12 -2.97
N LYS A 42 4.44 -18.19 -2.00
CA LYS A 42 3.31 -17.89 -1.10
C LYS A 42 2.87 -16.44 -1.27
N SER A 43 1.58 -16.19 -1.06
CA SER A 43 1.04 -14.84 -1.09
C SER A 43 1.65 -14.01 0.05
N LEU A 44 2.30 -12.91 -0.30
CA LEU A 44 2.76 -11.92 0.66
C LEU A 44 1.60 -10.96 0.94
N ALA A 45 1.13 -10.95 2.17
CA ALA A 45 0.10 -10.03 2.62
C ALA A 45 0.58 -9.28 3.86
N PRO A 46 0.54 -7.94 3.86
CA PRO A 46 0.78 -7.18 5.08
C PRO A 46 -0.30 -7.51 6.12
N PHE A 47 0.08 -7.52 7.39
CA PHE A 47 -0.82 -7.68 8.53
C PHE A 47 -0.37 -6.81 9.71
N PHE A 48 -1.26 -6.54 10.65
CA PHE A 48 -0.97 -5.64 11.77
C PHE A 48 -0.79 -6.46 13.05
N SER A 49 0.17 -6.07 13.90
CA SER A 49 0.41 -6.79 15.17
C SER A 49 -0.84 -6.81 16.06
N ASN A 50 -1.63 -5.73 16.00
CA ASN A 50 -2.80 -5.54 16.85
C ASN A 50 -4.06 -6.16 16.26
N ASP A 51 -4.07 -6.41 14.94
CA ASP A 51 -5.15 -7.09 14.23
C ASP A 51 -4.57 -7.84 13.00
N PRO A 52 -4.38 -9.17 13.09
CA PRO A 52 -3.82 -9.96 11.98
C PRO A 52 -4.78 -10.07 10.78
N ASN A 53 -6.07 -9.80 10.99
CA ASN A 53 -7.07 -9.80 9.92
C ASN A 53 -7.08 -8.49 9.13
N GLN A 54 -6.57 -7.41 9.72
CA GLN A 54 -6.41 -6.13 9.03
C GLN A 54 -5.38 -6.27 7.90
N LYS A 55 -5.77 -5.86 6.68
CA LYS A 55 -4.93 -5.92 5.46
C LYS A 55 -4.58 -4.54 4.88
N GLY A 56 -5.03 -3.47 5.52
CA GLY A 56 -4.85 -2.09 5.08
C GLY A 56 -5.00 -1.10 6.23
N ILE A 57 -4.55 0.14 6.03
CA ILE A 57 -4.75 1.22 7.00
C ILE A 57 -6.04 1.95 6.63
N LEU A 58 -6.98 2.02 7.57
CA LEU A 58 -8.13 2.93 7.49
C LEU A 58 -8.01 3.94 8.64
N HIS A 59 -7.80 5.21 8.30
CA HIS A 59 -7.61 6.28 9.28
C HIS A 59 -8.74 7.31 9.18
N PHE A 60 -9.35 7.64 10.31
CA PHE A 60 -10.37 8.68 10.42
C PHE A 60 -9.76 9.91 11.10
N GLN A 61 -9.75 11.04 10.40
CA GLN A 61 -9.48 12.33 10.99
C GLN A 61 -10.80 12.94 11.46
N ASN A 62 -10.94 13.04 12.78
CA ASN A 62 -12.04 13.72 13.45
C ASN A 62 -11.45 14.82 14.34
N ASP A 63 -12.15 15.94 14.47
CA ASP A 63 -11.76 17.10 15.28
C ASP A 63 -11.42 16.78 16.75
N ASN A 64 -11.96 15.70 17.28
CA ASN A 64 -11.69 15.27 18.66
C ASN A 64 -10.31 14.61 18.85
N ASN A 65 -9.62 14.25 17.77
CA ASN A 65 -8.27 13.68 17.82
C ASN A 65 -7.25 14.77 17.44
N ASN A 66 -6.72 15.48 18.45
CA ASN A 66 -5.64 16.47 18.32
C ASN A 66 -4.32 15.93 17.72
N SER A 67 -4.23 14.64 17.42
CA SER A 67 -3.03 14.05 16.83
C SER A 67 -3.06 14.23 15.32
N LEU A 68 -2.36 15.26 14.83
CA LEU A 68 -2.12 15.52 13.40
C LEU A 68 -1.38 14.38 12.67
N SER A 69 -0.91 13.38 13.41
CA SER A 69 -0.31 12.18 12.83
C SER A 69 -0.54 10.93 13.68
N THR A 70 -0.60 9.77 13.03
CA THR A 70 -0.75 8.47 13.69
C THR A 70 0.26 7.48 13.13
N ASN A 71 0.89 6.70 14.00
CA ASN A 71 1.83 5.65 13.63
C ASN A 71 1.15 4.28 13.62
N TYR A 72 1.36 3.52 12.56
CA TYR A 72 0.92 2.14 12.42
C TYR A 72 2.14 1.23 12.32
N THR A 73 2.16 0.11 13.03
CA THR A 73 3.19 -0.93 12.84
C THR A 73 2.60 -2.01 11.96
N VAL A 74 3.22 -2.23 10.81
CA VAL A 74 2.81 -3.21 9.82
C VAL A 74 3.88 -4.30 9.75
N ASN A 75 3.44 -5.54 9.78
CA ASN A 75 4.28 -6.71 9.58
C ASN A 75 4.00 -7.30 8.21
N ILE A 76 5.01 -7.97 7.68
CA ILE A 76 4.93 -8.79 6.48
C ILE A 76 5.15 -10.22 6.93
N ASP A 77 4.42 -11.15 6.34
CA ASP A 77 4.60 -12.58 6.62
C ASP A 77 6.08 -12.96 6.44
N SER A 78 6.70 -13.48 7.52
CA SER A 78 8.12 -13.78 7.60
C SER A 78 8.51 -15.03 6.82
N ALA A 79 7.59 -15.63 6.05
CA ALA A 79 7.87 -16.77 5.20
C ALA A 79 8.93 -16.52 4.10
N PHE A 80 9.53 -15.32 4.05
CA PHE A 80 10.57 -14.94 3.12
C PHE A 80 11.77 -14.30 3.83
N ASP A 81 12.94 -14.95 3.74
CA ASP A 81 14.26 -14.36 4.05
C ASP A 81 14.67 -13.35 2.97
N LYS A 82 13.81 -12.35 2.72
CA LYS A 82 14.05 -11.32 1.73
C LYS A 82 14.12 -9.96 2.40
N LYS A 83 15.11 -9.17 1.96
CA LYS A 83 15.19 -7.76 2.32
C LYS A 83 14.25 -6.97 1.42
N TRP A 84 13.34 -6.21 2.04
CA TRP A 84 12.32 -5.42 1.33
C TRP A 84 12.78 -3.99 1.07
N ILE A 85 12.48 -3.47 -0.11
CA ILE A 85 12.56 -2.04 -0.44
C ILE A 85 11.14 -1.51 -0.55
N PHE A 86 10.80 -0.51 0.26
CA PHE A 86 9.48 0.11 0.23
C PHE A 86 9.52 1.35 -0.64
N LYS A 87 8.54 1.50 -1.54
CA LYS A 87 8.30 2.75 -2.27
C LYS A 87 6.87 3.20 -2.05
N HIS A 88 6.72 4.47 -1.72
CA HIS A 88 5.43 5.14 -1.66
C HIS A 88 4.99 5.56 -3.07
N VAL A 89 3.75 5.21 -3.44
CA VAL A 89 3.13 5.68 -4.68
C VAL A 89 1.90 6.51 -4.30
N PRO A 90 2.04 7.84 -4.15
CA PRO A 90 0.90 8.71 -3.87
C PRO A 90 -0.06 8.71 -5.05
N VAL A 91 -1.36 8.68 -4.76
CA VAL A 91 -2.42 8.69 -5.78
C VAL A 91 -3.04 10.08 -5.90
N ASP A 92 -3.38 10.72 -4.77
CA ASP A 92 -4.02 12.04 -4.75
C ASP A 92 -3.20 13.11 -4.03
N LYS A 93 -2.76 12.84 -2.79
CA LYS A 93 -1.97 13.78 -1.95
C LYS A 93 -0.93 13.01 -1.12
N ASN A 94 0.21 13.64 -0.82
CA ASN A 94 1.25 13.06 0.04
C ASN A 94 0.87 13.17 1.53
N PHE A 95 0.03 12.26 2.02
CA PHE A 95 -0.35 12.16 3.45
C PHE A 95 0.39 11.04 4.20
N ILE A 96 1.17 10.22 3.49
CA ILE A 96 2.09 9.25 4.08
C ILE A 96 3.44 9.97 4.23
N LEU A 97 3.81 10.28 5.48
CA LEU A 97 5.01 11.08 5.76
C LEU A 97 6.29 10.26 5.79
N HIS A 98 6.21 9.04 6.31
CA HIS A 98 7.40 8.28 6.63
C HIS A 98 7.10 6.79 6.74
N TYR A 99 8.05 5.98 6.27
CA TYR A 99 8.15 4.59 6.63
C TYR A 99 9.55 4.28 7.17
N GLU A 100 9.58 3.64 8.33
CA GLU A 100 10.82 3.19 8.97
C GLU A 100 10.78 1.67 9.05
N THR A 101 11.75 1.00 8.43
CA THR A 101 11.92 -0.44 8.61
C THR A 101 12.44 -0.69 10.02
N THR A 102 11.64 -1.34 10.84
CA THR A 102 11.99 -1.64 12.25
C THR A 102 12.67 -2.99 12.41
N THR A 103 12.33 -3.95 11.55
CA THR A 103 12.99 -5.25 11.40
C THR A 103 12.89 -5.72 9.95
N ASP A 104 13.51 -6.85 9.60
CA ASP A 104 13.42 -7.42 8.24
C ASP A 104 11.99 -7.64 7.75
N ASN A 105 11.03 -7.84 8.67
CA ASN A 105 9.64 -8.16 8.37
C ASN A 105 8.64 -7.18 8.97
N SER A 106 9.07 -6.02 9.46
CA SER A 106 8.17 -5.00 10.00
C SER A 106 8.60 -3.59 9.65
N PHE A 107 7.62 -2.73 9.43
CA PHE A 107 7.83 -1.32 9.18
C PHE A 107 6.75 -0.48 9.85
N LYS A 108 7.12 0.73 10.27
CA LYS A 108 6.19 1.72 10.77
C LYS A 108 5.73 2.62 9.64
N VAL A 109 4.45 2.98 9.62
CA VAL A 109 3.86 3.94 8.69
C VAL A 109 3.32 5.11 9.49
N LYS A 110 3.80 6.32 9.19
CA LYS A 110 3.27 7.55 9.77
C LYS A 110 2.31 8.22 8.79
N ILE A 111 1.03 8.26 9.16
CA ILE A 111 -0.01 9.02 8.46
C ILE A 111 -0.03 10.43 9.06
N ALA A 112 -0.02 11.47 8.23
CA ALA A 112 -0.36 12.82 8.69
C ALA A 112 -1.41 13.47 7.80
N THR A 113 -2.31 14.16 8.46
CA THR A 113 -3.56 14.64 7.86
C THR A 113 -3.66 16.16 7.85
N ASN A 114 -2.62 16.86 8.32
CA ASN A 114 -2.56 18.31 8.44
C ASN A 114 -2.69 19.09 7.12
N LEU A 115 -2.51 18.43 5.97
CA LEU A 115 -2.63 19.02 4.63
C LEU A 115 -3.86 18.49 3.87
N LEU A 116 -4.67 17.66 4.50
CA LEU A 116 -5.87 17.10 3.89
C LEU A 116 -7.07 18.02 4.17
N GLU A 117 -7.92 18.15 3.18
CA GLU A 117 -9.13 18.96 3.26
C GLU A 117 -10.24 18.18 3.99
N GLU A 118 -11.02 18.88 4.81
CA GLU A 118 -12.22 18.30 5.42
C GLU A 118 -13.22 17.82 4.37
N GLY A 119 -14.00 16.79 4.71
CA GLY A 119 -14.98 16.19 3.82
C GLY A 119 -14.40 15.39 2.65
N THR A 120 -13.09 15.07 2.67
CA THR A 120 -12.42 14.32 1.60
C THR A 120 -12.07 12.88 1.98
N ILE A 121 -11.99 12.02 0.97
CA ILE A 121 -11.43 10.66 1.08
C ILE A 121 -10.17 10.63 0.24
N ASN A 122 -9.06 10.22 0.86
CA ASN A 122 -7.75 10.18 0.24
C ASN A 122 -7.23 8.75 0.25
N TYR A 123 -6.71 8.29 -0.89
CA TYR A 123 -6.17 6.94 -1.04
C TYR A 123 -4.69 6.99 -1.42
N ALA A 124 -3.92 6.03 -0.92
CA ALA A 124 -2.52 5.81 -1.29
C ALA A 124 -2.14 4.34 -1.10
N GLU A 125 -1.06 3.94 -1.76
CA GLU A 125 -0.52 2.58 -1.68
C GLU A 125 0.96 2.63 -1.29
N ILE A 126 1.34 1.78 -0.34
CA ILE A 126 2.74 1.48 -0.06
C ILE A 126 3.08 0.18 -0.74
N ASN A 127 4.07 0.24 -1.64
CA ASN A 127 4.45 -0.88 -2.49
C ASN A 127 5.74 -1.48 -1.94
N GLY A 128 5.72 -2.76 -1.61
CA GLY A 128 6.91 -3.50 -1.19
C GLY A 128 7.56 -4.17 -2.37
N PHE A 129 8.86 -3.98 -2.56
CA PHE A 129 9.69 -4.57 -3.61
C PHE A 129 10.72 -5.51 -3.02
N ASP A 130 10.97 -6.63 -3.69
CA ASP A 130 12.14 -7.46 -3.39
C ASP A 130 13.42 -6.68 -3.72
N SER A 131 14.32 -6.51 -2.76
CA SER A 131 15.58 -5.78 -2.98
C SER A 131 16.43 -6.38 -4.10
N LEU A 132 16.41 -7.70 -4.27
CA LEU A 132 17.19 -8.40 -5.29
C LEU A 132 16.49 -8.39 -6.66
N ASN A 133 15.16 -8.24 -6.68
CA ASN A 133 14.34 -8.38 -7.88
C ASN A 133 13.36 -7.21 -8.07
N HIS A 134 13.80 -5.98 -7.76
CA HIS A 134 12.92 -4.80 -7.74
C HIS A 134 12.27 -4.45 -9.10
N LEU A 135 12.81 -4.96 -10.20
CA LEU A 135 12.29 -4.75 -11.56
C LEU A 135 11.07 -5.62 -11.91
N ILE A 136 10.77 -6.64 -11.10
CA ILE A 136 9.59 -7.51 -11.29
C ILE A 136 8.30 -6.81 -10.84
N GLY A 137 8.41 -5.62 -10.27
CA GLY A 137 7.29 -4.94 -9.63
C GLY A 137 7.05 -5.45 -8.21
N PRO A 138 6.09 -4.85 -7.50
CA PRO A 138 5.91 -5.11 -6.09
C PRO A 138 5.18 -6.44 -5.85
N PRO A 139 5.70 -7.32 -4.97
CA PRO A 139 5.00 -8.53 -4.55
C PRO A 139 3.78 -8.30 -3.67
N PHE A 140 3.72 -7.19 -2.96
CA PHE A 140 2.56 -6.83 -2.15
C PHE A 140 2.33 -5.32 -2.14
N TYR A 141 1.11 -4.97 -1.77
CA TYR A 141 0.60 -3.61 -1.67
C TYR A 141 -0.05 -3.46 -0.30
N LEU A 142 0.21 -2.35 0.38
CA LEU A 142 -0.51 -1.95 1.57
C LEU A 142 -1.43 -0.77 1.20
N PRO A 143 -2.76 -1.00 1.11
CA PRO A 143 -3.70 0.08 0.87
C PRO A 143 -3.84 0.95 2.12
N VAL A 144 -3.88 2.26 1.91
CA VAL A 144 -4.03 3.27 2.94
C VAL A 144 -5.15 4.23 2.53
N THR A 145 -6.21 4.26 3.32
CA THR A 145 -7.34 5.16 3.14
C THR A 145 -7.44 6.10 4.32
N VAL A 146 -7.50 7.40 4.05
CA VAL A 146 -7.73 8.45 5.04
C VAL A 146 -9.07 9.12 4.75
N ILE A 147 -9.94 9.15 5.75
CA ILE A 147 -11.24 9.81 5.70
C ILE A 147 -11.16 11.05 6.60
N CYS A 148 -11.29 12.22 6.00
CA CYS A 148 -11.34 13.50 6.70
C CYS A 148 -12.81 13.88 6.85
N LEU A 149 -13.36 13.78 8.06
CA LEU A 149 -14.76 14.12 8.29
C LEU A 149 -14.96 15.63 8.13
N ALA A 150 -16.11 16.02 7.59
CA ALA A 150 -16.53 17.42 7.60
C ALA A 150 -17.06 17.77 8.99
N ASN A 151 -16.74 18.96 9.48
CA ASN A 151 -17.34 19.46 10.70
C ASN A 151 -18.85 19.66 10.52
N PRO A 152 -19.69 19.02 11.35
CA PRO A 152 -21.11 19.35 11.40
C PRO A 152 -21.23 20.71 12.08
N ASN A 153 -21.39 21.76 11.27
CA ASN A 153 -21.81 23.09 11.75
C ASN A 153 -23.14 23.01 12.51
#